data_AF-A0A147F5A1-F1
#
_entry.id   AF-A0A147F5A1-F1
#
_cell.length_a   1.000
_cell.length_b   1.000
_cell.length_c   1.000
_cell.angle_alpha   90.00
_cell.angle_beta   90.00
_cell.angle_gamma   90.00
#
_symmetry.space_group_name_H-M   'P 1'
#
loop_
_entity.id
_entity.type
_entity.pdbx_description
1 polymer ?
#
loop_
_entity_poly.entity_id
_entity_poly.type
_entity_poly.pdbx_seq_one_letter_code
_entity_poly.pdbx_strand_id
1 'polypeptide(L)' 'MAKKLHVAFNDGRWVASKSGSLQKRIAAGKADPISDRERAQLQELRETYIRTFGVDPDGATASKTA' A
#
# COMPACT_ATOMS: atom_id res chain seq x y z
N MET A 1 -0.62 -25.15 2.33
CA MET A 1 -0.71 -23.67 2.49
C MET A 1 0.68 -23.07 2.33
N ALA A 2 1.05 -22.56 1.15
CA ALA A 2 2.36 -21.93 0.95
C ALA A 2 2.35 -20.48 1.45
N LYS A 3 3.25 -20.11 2.38
CA LYS A 3 3.38 -18.72 2.86
C LYS A 3 4.15 -17.90 1.82
N LYS A 4 3.54 -16.83 1.31
CA LYS A 4 4.18 -15.89 0.40
C LYS A 4 5.22 -15.07 1.16
N LEU A 5 6.51 -15.29 0.88
CA LEU A 5 7.58 -14.47 1.43
C LEU A 5 7.55 -13.09 0.76
N HIS A 6 7.53 -12.03 1.57
CA HIS A 6 7.85 -10.69 1.09
C HIS A 6 9.38 -10.55 1.09
N VAL A 7 9.94 -10.16 -0.05
CA VAL A 7 11.38 -9.94 -0.23
C VAL A 7 11.61 -8.51 -0.69
N ALA A 8 12.63 -7.86 -0.16
CA ALA A 8 13.11 -6.57 -0.61
C ALA A 8 14.50 -6.74 -1.25
N PHE A 9 14.83 -5.90 -2.22
CA PHE A 9 16.14 -5.88 -2.84
C PHE A 9 16.96 -4.75 -2.22
N ASN A 10 18.10 -5.08 -1.60
CA ASN A 10 18.99 -4.11 -0.97
C ASN A 10 20.45 -4.52 -1.22
N ASP A 11 21.30 -3.57 -1.62
CA ASP A 11 22.73 -3.78 -1.93
C ASP A 11 23.03 -5.05 -2.76
N GLY A 12 22.28 -5.25 -3.85
CA GLY A 12 22.50 -6.38 -4.76
C GLY A 12 22.01 -7.73 -4.25
N ARG A 13 21.32 -7.80 -3.10
CA ARG A 13 20.81 -9.05 -2.51
C ARG A 13 19.32 -8.97 -2.20
N TRP A 14 18.64 -10.10 -2.38
CA TRP A 14 17.26 -10.29 -1.94
C TRP A 14 17.23 -10.64 -0.45
N VAL A 15 16.64 -9.76 0.37
CA VAL A 15 16.45 -9.96 1.81
C VAL A 15 14.98 -10.22 2.12
N ALA A 16 14.72 -11.17 3.03
CA ALA A 16 13.37 -11.39 3.54
C ALA A 16 12.88 -10.12 4.24
N SER A 17 11.90 -9.42 3.66
CA SER A 17 11.35 -8.22 4.26
C SER A 17 10.34 -8.63 5.33
N LYS A 18 10.70 -8.40 6.60
CA LYS A 18 9.73 -8.46 7.68
C LYS A 18 8.68 -7.40 7.39
N SER A 19 7.40 -7.77 7.50
CA SER A 19 6.31 -6.82 7.51
C SER A 19 6.66 -5.70 8.49
N GLY A 20 6.68 -4.45 8.02
CA GLY A 20 6.98 -3.27 8.81
C GLY A 20 6.02 -3.15 10.01
N SER A 21 6.43 -2.36 11.01
CA SER A 21 5.63 -2.15 12.23
C SER A 21 4.20 -1.69 11.94
N LEU A 22 4.00 -0.88 10.90
CA LEU A 22 2.68 -0.42 10.45
C LEU A 22 1.80 -1.57 9.94
N GLN A 23 2.31 -2.43 9.07
CA GLN A 23 1.55 -3.56 8.50
C GLN A 23 1.10 -4.52 9.61
N LYS A 24 1.94 -4.74 10.62
CA LYS A 24 1.58 -5.52 11.82
C LYS A 24 0.49 -4.84 12.63
N ARG A 25 0.57 -3.51 12.81
CA ARG A 25 -0.47 -2.74 13.51
C ARG A 25 -1.80 -2.78 12.77
N ILE A 26 -1.79 -2.65 11.45
CA ILE A 26 -3.00 -2.77 10.61
C ILE A 26 -3.61 -4.17 10.75
N ALA A 27 -2.80 -5.22 10.58
CA ALA A 27 -3.26 -6.60 10.73
C ALA A 27 -3.80 -6.92 12.14
N ALA A 28 -3.26 -6.27 13.16
CA ALA A 28 -3.70 -6.41 14.54
C ALA A 28 -4.88 -5.48 14.92
N GLY A 29 -5.40 -4.66 14.00
CA GLY A 29 -6.45 -3.67 14.30
C GLY A 29 -6.00 -2.55 15.26
N LYS A 30 -4.68 -2.36 15.42
CA LYS A 30 -4.05 -1.36 16.31
C LYS A 30 -3.47 -0.16 15.54
N ALA A 31 -3.75 -0.07 14.25
CA ALA A 31 -3.44 1.11 13.48
C ALA A 31 -4.61 2.08 13.64
N ASP A 32 -4.30 3.33 13.96
CA ASP A 32 -5.31 4.37 14.07
C ASP A 32 -5.94 4.58 12.68
N PRO A 33 -7.28 4.65 12.60
CA PRO A 33 -7.93 4.97 11.34
C PRO A 33 -7.55 6.39 10.91
N ILE A 34 -7.45 6.61 9.61
CA ILE A 34 -7.31 7.96 9.07
C ILE A 34 -8.55 8.80 9.42
N SER A 35 -8.33 10.06 9.76
CA SER A 35 -9.41 11.03 9.95
C SER A 35 -10.07 11.41 8.63
N ASP A 36 -11.25 12.03 8.71
CA ASP A 36 -11.97 12.53 7.53
C ASP A 36 -11.17 13.60 6.78
N ARG A 37 -10.41 14.42 7.51
CA ARG A 37 -9.52 15.43 6.91
C ARG A 37 -8.40 14.77 6.10
N GLU A 38 -7.74 13.77 6.67
CA GLU A 38 -6.68 13.02 5.97
C GLU A 38 -7.25 12.28 4.76
N ARG A 39 -8.46 11.74 4.88
CA ARG A 39 -9.17 11.11 3.75
C ARG A 39 -9.44 12.10 2.62
N ALA A 40 -9.87 13.33 2.93
CA ALA A 40 -10.07 14.37 1.93
C ALA A 40 -8.77 14.76 1.23
N GLN A 41 -7.67 14.92 1.99
CA GLN A 41 -6.35 15.22 1.41
C GLN A 41 -5.87 14.12 0.46
N LEU A 42 -6.07 12.84 0.82
CA LEU A 42 -5.74 11.72 -0.06
C LEU A 42 -6.58 11.72 -1.33
N GLN A 43 -7.85 12.11 -1.25
CA GLN A 43 -8.73 12.25 -2.41
C GLN A 43 -8.24 13.35 -3.36
N GLU A 44 -7.85 14.52 -2.84
CA GLU A 44 -7.29 15.61 -3.65
C GLU A 44 -6.00 15.19 -4.38
N LEU A 45 -5.13 14.46 -3.68
CA LEU A 45 -3.90 13.91 -4.26
C LEU A 45 -4.20 12.90 -5.37
N ARG A 46 -5.20 12.03 -5.16
CA ARG A 46 -5.66 11.05 -6.15
C ARG A 46 -6.18 11.73 -7.41
N GLU A 47 -7.02 12.75 -7.28
CA GLU A 47 -7.55 13.52 -8.41
C GLU A 47 -6.43 14.22 -9.18
N THR A 48 -5.47 14.80 -8.46
CA THR A 48 -4.28 15.41 -9.06
C THR A 48 -3.46 14.39 -9.84
N TYR A 49 -3.24 13.20 -9.28
CA TYR A 49 -2.53 12.11 -9.94
C TYR A 49 -3.24 11.67 -11.23
N ILE A 50 -4.55 11.42 -11.16
CA ILE A 50 -5.36 11.03 -12.32
C ILE A 50 -5.30 12.12 -13.39
N ARG A 51 -5.43 13.39 -13.01
CA ARG A 51 -5.33 14.51 -13.97
C ARG A 51 -3.96 14.58 -14.64
N THR A 52 -2.90 14.25 -13.92
CA THR A 52 -1.52 14.38 -14.42
C THR A 52 -1.09 13.20 -15.28
N PHE A 53 -1.48 11.99 -14.89
CA PHE A 53 -0.99 10.74 -15.50
C PHE A 53 -2.07 9.95 -16.24
N GLY A 54 -3.35 10.33 -16.12
CA GLY A 54 -4.49 9.64 -16.74
C GLY A 54 -4.78 8.26 -16.15
N VAL A 55 -4.12 7.88 -15.05
CA VAL A 55 -4.22 6.55 -14.43
C VAL A 55 -4.79 6.66 -13.03
N ASP A 56 -5.76 5.79 -12.74
CA ASP A 56 -6.29 5.62 -11.40
C ASP A 56 -5.36 4.75 -10.54
N PRO A 57 -4.79 5.29 -9.43
CA PRO A 57 -3.83 4.54 -8.62
C PRO A 57 -4.47 3.36 -7.87
N ASP A 58 -5.78 3.42 -7.58
CA ASP A 58 -6.51 2.32 -6.93
C ASP A 58 -7.01 1.30 -7.94
N GLY A 59 -7.37 1.74 -9.16
CA GLY A 59 -7.81 0.88 -10.25
C GLY A 59 -6.75 -0.16 -10.69
N ALA A 60 -5.47 0.15 -10.52
CA ALA A 60 -4.37 -0.78 -10.83
C ALA A 60 -4.35 -2.03 -9.93
N THR A 61 -4.98 -1.98 -8.74
CA THR A 61 -4.99 -3.10 -7.78
C THR A 61 -6.09 -4.13 -8.05
N ALA A 62 -7.09 -3.80 -8.88
CA ALA A 62 -8.20 -4.69 -9.21
C ALA A 62 -7.82 -5.87 -10.13
N SER A 63 -6.66 -5.80 -10.81
CA SER A 63 -6.23 -6.83 -11.77
C SER A 63 -5.52 -8.04 -11.14
N LYS A 64 -5.49 -8.18 -9.81
CA LYS A 64 -5.02 -9.41 -9.17
C LYS A 64 -6.17 -10.38 -8.93
N THR A 65 -6.73 -10.88 -10.02
CA THR A 65 -7.57 -12.08 -10.01
C THR A 65 -6.67 -13.28 -9.70
N ALA A 66 -7.06 -13.99 -8.62
CA ALA A 66 -6.71 -15.35 -8.19
C ALA A 66 -5.42 -16.00 -8.69
#